data_AF-A0AAD5XIZ3-F1
#
_entry.id   AF-A0AAD5XIZ3-F1
#
_cell.length_a   1.000
_cell.length_b   1.000
_cell.length_c   1.000
_cell.angle_alpha   90.00
_cell.angle_beta   90.00
_cell.angle_gamma   90.00
#
_symmetry.space_group_name_H-M   'P 1'
#
loop_
_entity.id
_entity.type
_entity.pdbx_description
1 polymer ?
#
loop_
_entity_poly.entity_id
_entity_poly.type
_entity_poly.pdbx_seq_one_letter_code
_entity_poly.pdbx_strand_id
1 'polypeptide(L)'
;MDHFLRPLLADRTGLTQIVLPCVAAAFVGAAAGVYGERMWAARRVHRPASSPSGKRPATPRWAQVSTGESTSSSELGSGDESDCSSSDSTDDNTGAAREHKMVLVVRTDLGMTKGKLAAQCCHAAVAAVSTARRRCPETLRRYQRHGAAKVALKCSSEEELLTLYAQARSAGLIAEYIEDAGRTQIPEGSRTVLAIGPAPIKQVDAITGHLKLL
;
A
#
# COMPACT_ATOMS: atom_id res chain seq x y z
N MET A 1 -86.18 -25.11 15.06
CA MET A 1 -85.90 -26.55 15.28
C MET A 1 -85.39 -27.09 13.96
N ASP A 2 -84.32 -27.90 14.02
CA ASP A 2 -83.47 -28.40 12.91
C ASP A 2 -82.41 -27.37 12.45
N HIS A 3 -81.20 -27.27 13.02
CA HIS A 3 -80.15 -28.26 13.39
C HIS A 3 -79.45 -28.87 12.16
N PHE A 4 -78.10 -28.86 12.20
CA PHE A 4 -77.15 -29.55 11.29
C PHE A 4 -76.97 -28.88 9.91
N LEU A 5 -75.81 -28.40 9.43
CA LEU A 5 -74.41 -28.83 9.60
C LEU A 5 -73.45 -27.69 9.18
N ARG A 6 -72.38 -27.49 9.95
CA ARG A 6 -71.08 -27.09 9.37
C ARG A 6 -70.50 -28.31 8.63
N PRO A 7 -69.71 -28.12 7.56
CA PRO A 7 -68.29 -28.40 7.78
C PRO A 7 -67.31 -27.47 7.04
N LEU A 8 -66.19 -27.22 7.72
CA LEU A 8 -64.82 -27.24 7.19
C LEU A 8 -64.56 -26.58 5.83
N LEU A 9 -64.01 -25.36 5.88
CA LEU A 9 -62.80 -25.02 5.13
C LEU A 9 -62.08 -23.91 5.90
N ALA A 10 -61.50 -24.34 7.01
CA ALA A 10 -60.47 -23.59 7.70
C ALA A 10 -59.19 -23.61 6.85
N ASP A 11 -58.59 -22.43 6.78
CA ASP A 11 -57.15 -22.20 6.72
C ASP A 11 -56.41 -22.49 5.39
N ARG A 12 -56.43 -21.48 4.49
CA ARG A 12 -55.48 -21.34 3.38
C ARG A 12 -55.00 -19.89 3.17
N THR A 13 -54.86 -19.11 4.25
CA THR A 13 -54.36 -17.72 4.16
C THR A 13 -52.92 -17.54 4.65
N GLY A 14 -52.17 -18.62 4.87
CA GLY A 14 -50.79 -18.55 5.39
C GLY A 14 -49.65 -18.70 4.37
N LEU A 15 -49.92 -18.98 3.09
CA LEU A 15 -48.87 -19.42 2.15
C LEU A 15 -48.75 -18.62 0.84
N THR A 16 -49.49 -17.52 0.70
CA THR A 16 -49.43 -16.66 -0.51
C THR A 16 -48.79 -15.29 -0.27
N GLN A 17 -48.22 -15.02 0.91
CA GLN A 17 -47.60 -13.74 1.26
C GLN A 17 -46.06 -13.73 1.29
N ILE A 18 -45.37 -14.85 0.99
CA ILE A 18 -43.89 -14.91 1.13
C ILE A 18 -43.13 -15.24 -0.18
N VAL A 19 -43.80 -15.62 -1.28
CA VAL A 19 -43.09 -16.06 -2.50
C VAL A 19 -43.16 -15.05 -3.67
N LEU A 20 -43.78 -13.87 -3.48
CA LEU A 20 -44.07 -12.93 -4.58
C LEU A 20 -43.29 -11.59 -4.62
N PRO A 21 -42.05 -11.48 -4.11
CA PRO A 21 -41.14 -10.43 -4.60
C PRO A 21 -39.88 -10.96 -5.31
N CYS A 22 -39.63 -12.28 -5.35
CA CYS A 22 -38.36 -12.80 -5.87
C CYS A 22 -38.32 -13.14 -7.38
N VAL A 23 -39.39 -12.94 -8.15
CA VAL A 23 -39.40 -13.29 -9.59
C VAL A 23 -39.63 -12.08 -10.52
N ALA A 24 -39.85 -10.87 -9.99
CA ALA A 24 -40.12 -9.66 -10.78
C ALA A 24 -38.90 -8.72 -10.98
N ALA A 25 -37.66 -9.19 -10.77
CA ALA A 25 -36.45 -8.39 -11.01
C ALA A 25 -35.47 -9.05 -12.01
N ALA A 26 -35.98 -9.88 -12.92
CA ALA A 26 -35.16 -10.62 -13.89
C ALA A 26 -35.37 -10.24 -15.37
N PHE A 27 -36.20 -9.26 -15.75
CA PHE A 27 -36.51 -9.04 -17.17
C PHE A 27 -36.75 -7.59 -17.66
N VAL A 28 -35.99 -6.59 -17.18
CA VAL A 28 -35.88 -5.31 -17.91
C VAL A 28 -34.45 -4.79 -17.88
N GLY A 29 -33.77 -4.76 -19.03
CA GLY A 29 -32.53 -3.98 -19.17
C GLY A 29 -31.44 -4.48 -20.13
N ALA A 30 -31.69 -5.45 -21.01
CA ALA A 30 -30.77 -5.76 -22.12
C ALA A 30 -31.14 -4.92 -23.36
N ALA A 31 -30.64 -3.68 -23.46
CA ALA A 31 -30.47 -2.91 -24.72
C ALA A 31 -29.88 -1.50 -24.45
N ALA A 32 -28.57 -1.41 -24.21
CA ALA A 32 -27.81 -0.16 -24.38
C ALA A 32 -26.32 -0.49 -24.65
N GLY A 33 -26.10 -1.31 -25.67
CA GLY A 33 -24.78 -1.41 -26.29
C GLY A 33 -24.54 -0.18 -27.17
N VAL A 34 -23.29 0.26 -27.19
CA VAL A 34 -22.69 1.17 -28.20
C VAL A 34 -23.01 2.65 -28.02
N TYR A 35 -22.32 3.35 -27.11
CA TYR A 35 -21.87 4.76 -27.26
C TYR A 35 -21.10 5.18 -25.99
N GLY A 36 -19.82 4.81 -25.87
CA GLY A 36 -19.01 5.15 -24.69
C GLY A 36 -17.50 5.08 -24.87
N GLU A 37 -17.03 4.55 -26.00
CA GLU A 37 -15.65 4.69 -26.43
C GLU A 37 -15.58 5.87 -27.40
N ARG A 38 -15.08 7.03 -26.94
CA ARG A 38 -14.51 8.16 -27.70
C ARG A 38 -14.41 9.49 -26.92
N MET A 39 -14.32 9.46 -25.58
CA MET A 39 -14.02 10.67 -24.78
C MET A 39 -12.79 10.54 -23.87
N TRP A 40 -11.79 9.77 -24.29
CA TRP A 40 -10.43 9.76 -23.70
C TRP A 40 -9.38 10.45 -24.62
N ALA A 41 -9.77 10.87 -25.82
CA ALA A 41 -8.84 11.38 -26.83
C ALA A 41 -9.15 12.83 -27.27
N ALA A 42 -9.20 13.78 -26.34
CA ALA A 42 -9.17 15.22 -26.66
C ALA A 42 -8.95 16.11 -25.42
N ARG A 43 -7.78 16.02 -24.77
CA ARG A 43 -7.23 17.19 -24.05
C ARG A 43 -5.92 17.59 -24.70
N ARG A 44 -6.05 18.39 -25.75
CA ARG A 44 -4.98 19.27 -26.22
C ARG A 44 -4.67 20.23 -25.07
N VAL A 45 -3.51 20.05 -24.44
CA VAL A 45 -2.94 21.06 -23.56
C VAL A 45 -2.61 22.26 -24.46
N HIS A 46 -3.46 23.28 -24.40
CA HIS A 46 -3.11 24.61 -24.87
C HIS A 46 -1.95 25.11 -24.01
N ARG A 47 -0.84 25.38 -24.66
CA ARG A 47 0.35 26.05 -24.11
C ARG A 47 0.15 27.56 -24.30
N PRO A 48 0.00 28.37 -23.23
CA PRO A 48 0.15 29.81 -23.36
C PRO A 48 1.65 30.20 -23.33
N ALA A 49 1.95 31.26 -24.06
CA ALA A 49 3.28 31.83 -24.27
C ALA A 49 3.79 32.68 -23.09
N SER A 50 5.12 32.84 -23.05
CA SER A 50 6.01 33.78 -22.31
C SER A 50 5.43 35.20 -22.10
N SER A 51 5.81 36.08 -21.15
CA SER A 51 6.95 36.36 -20.25
C SER A 51 6.49 37.55 -19.30
N PRO A 52 7.27 38.28 -18.45
CA PRO A 52 8.71 38.28 -18.16
C PRO A 52 9.14 38.37 -16.66
N SER A 53 10.45 38.11 -16.46
CA SER A 53 11.42 38.66 -15.49
C SER A 53 11.06 38.92 -14.01
N GLY A 54 11.66 38.12 -13.12
CA GLY A 54 11.89 38.44 -11.71
C GLY A 54 13.14 37.70 -11.20
N LYS A 55 14.11 38.46 -10.68
CA LYS A 55 15.51 38.06 -10.41
C LYS A 55 15.62 36.89 -9.41
N ARG A 56 16.45 35.88 -9.70
CA ARG A 56 16.89 34.84 -8.74
C ARG A 56 18.32 35.14 -8.23
N PRO A 57 18.62 34.90 -6.94
CA PRO A 57 19.96 35.10 -6.39
C PRO A 57 20.93 33.98 -6.80
N ALA A 58 22.22 34.32 -6.74
CA ALA A 58 23.37 33.59 -7.27
C ALA A 58 23.55 32.17 -6.71
N THR A 59 23.92 31.23 -7.59
CA THR A 59 24.43 29.89 -7.24
C THR A 59 25.95 29.93 -7.02
N PRO A 60 26.49 29.11 -6.10
CA PRO A 60 27.91 29.14 -5.76
C PRO A 60 28.82 28.47 -6.82
N ARG A 61 30.05 28.94 -6.77
CA ARG A 61 31.16 28.93 -7.73
C ARG A 61 31.80 27.58 -8.10
N TRP A 62 31.26 26.44 -7.69
CA TRP A 62 31.92 25.14 -7.95
C TRP A 62 31.50 24.46 -9.26
N ALA A 63 30.54 25.04 -10.00
CA ALA A 63 29.99 24.45 -11.21
C ALA A 63 30.39 25.21 -12.49
N GLN A 64 31.68 25.32 -12.79
CA GLN A 64 32.16 25.63 -14.15
C GLN A 64 33.54 24.99 -14.40
N VAL A 65 33.57 23.95 -15.25
CA VAL A 65 34.74 23.61 -16.06
C VAL A 65 34.28 23.24 -17.47
N SER A 66 34.98 23.80 -18.44
CA SER A 66 34.72 23.91 -19.88
C SER A 66 35.10 22.63 -20.65
N THR A 67 34.20 22.09 -21.48
CA THR A 67 34.16 22.10 -22.96
C THR A 67 35.35 21.48 -23.73
N GLY A 68 35.03 20.46 -24.54
CA GLY A 68 35.79 19.98 -25.69
C GLY A 68 34.94 19.03 -26.56
N GLU A 69 34.57 19.51 -27.75
CA GLU A 69 33.82 18.90 -28.88
C GLU A 69 34.66 17.75 -29.55
N SER A 70 34.21 16.75 -30.34
CA SER A 70 33.32 16.74 -31.52
C SER A 70 33.04 15.29 -32.01
N THR A 71 31.91 15.09 -32.72
CA THR A 71 31.64 14.23 -33.90
C THR A 71 32.19 12.79 -34.02
N SER A 72 31.29 11.80 -34.16
CA SER A 72 30.87 11.19 -35.45
C SER A 72 30.31 9.76 -35.28
N SER A 73 29.49 9.36 -36.24
CA SER A 73 28.61 8.20 -36.35
C SER A 73 29.30 6.87 -36.67
N SER A 74 28.77 5.73 -36.19
CA SER A 74 28.53 4.49 -36.99
C SER A 74 28.07 3.28 -36.14
N GLU A 75 26.90 2.73 -36.51
CA GLU A 75 26.55 1.31 -36.78
C GLU A 75 27.12 0.13 -35.93
N LEU A 76 26.17 -0.69 -35.45
CA LEU A 76 26.13 -2.17 -35.38
C LEU A 76 27.10 -2.95 -34.46
N GLY A 77 26.54 -3.88 -33.65
CA GLY A 77 27.29 -5.01 -33.08
C GLY A 77 26.67 -5.69 -31.85
N SER A 78 25.90 -6.74 -32.11
CA SER A 78 25.86 -8.07 -31.44
C SER A 78 26.21 -8.25 -29.95
N GLY A 79 25.24 -8.81 -29.22
CA GLY A 79 25.37 -9.93 -28.26
C GLY A 79 26.50 -9.96 -27.25
N ASP A 80 26.14 -9.87 -25.96
CA ASP A 80 26.81 -10.67 -24.94
C ASP A 80 25.82 -11.07 -23.84
N GLU A 81 25.67 -12.39 -23.69
CA GLU A 81 24.98 -13.05 -22.59
C GLU A 81 25.93 -12.99 -21.40
N SER A 82 25.73 -12.01 -20.51
CA SER A 82 26.52 -11.95 -19.27
C SER A 82 26.02 -13.02 -18.30
N ASP A 83 26.62 -14.21 -18.39
CA ASP A 83 26.57 -15.23 -17.35
C ASP A 83 27.28 -14.68 -16.11
N CYS A 84 26.49 -14.21 -15.13
CA CYS A 84 27.03 -13.79 -13.86
C CYS A 84 27.43 -15.04 -13.07
N SER A 85 28.67 -15.47 -13.25
CA SER A 85 29.32 -16.42 -12.35
C SER A 85 29.31 -15.84 -10.94
N SER A 86 28.29 -16.22 -10.17
CA SER A 86 28.25 -16.02 -8.74
C SER A 86 29.31 -16.92 -8.14
N SER A 87 30.46 -16.33 -7.83
CA SER A 87 31.41 -16.89 -6.88
C SER A 87 30.72 -16.90 -5.52
N ASP A 88 29.99 -17.97 -5.28
CA ASP A 88 29.38 -18.30 -4.00
C ASP A 88 30.52 -18.52 -3.00
N SER A 89 30.79 -17.47 -2.23
CA SER A 89 31.70 -17.57 -1.09
C SER A 89 30.93 -18.34 -0.03
N THR A 90 31.21 -19.64 0.06
CA THR A 90 30.74 -20.51 1.13
C THR A 90 31.33 -20.04 2.45
N ASP A 91 30.62 -19.16 3.15
CA ASP A 91 30.81 -18.91 4.57
C ASP A 91 29.96 -19.89 5.37
N ASP A 92 30.68 -20.77 6.05
CA ASP A 92 30.25 -21.84 6.92
C ASP A 92 29.29 -21.36 8.05
N ASN A 93 28.30 -22.23 8.32
CA ASN A 93 27.57 -22.39 9.58
C ASN A 93 26.84 -21.18 10.21
N THR A 94 25.53 -21.03 9.98
CA THR A 94 24.51 -20.63 10.98
C THR A 94 23.11 -20.73 10.36
N GLY A 95 22.17 -21.50 10.92
CA GLY A 95 20.75 -21.57 10.52
C GLY A 95 19.93 -20.27 10.68
N ALA A 96 20.59 -19.11 10.70
CA ALA A 96 20.03 -17.77 10.80
C ALA A 96 20.44 -16.94 9.58
N ALA A 97 20.17 -17.46 8.38
CA ALA A 97 20.42 -16.83 7.09
C ALA A 97 19.58 -15.54 6.92
N ARG A 98 19.95 -14.49 7.68
CA ARG A 98 19.42 -13.12 7.75
C ARG A 98 18.04 -12.95 7.09
N GLU A 99 17.01 -13.55 7.69
CA GLU A 99 15.64 -13.24 7.31
C GLU A 99 15.39 -11.75 7.54
N HIS A 100 14.61 -11.16 6.63
CA HIS A 100 14.15 -9.79 6.71
C HIS A 100 12.67 -9.80 6.98
N LYS A 101 12.20 -8.86 7.81
CA LYS A 101 10.78 -8.67 8.05
C LYS A 101 10.41 -7.21 8.00
N MET A 102 9.11 -6.99 7.85
CA MET A 102 8.46 -5.71 8.09
C MET A 102 7.51 -5.87 9.27
N VAL A 103 7.52 -4.89 10.17
CA VAL A 103 6.56 -4.81 11.27
C VAL A 103 5.60 -3.67 11.00
N LEU A 104 4.31 -3.92 11.25
CA LEU A 104 3.23 -2.95 11.16
C LEU A 104 2.70 -2.74 12.58
N VAL A 105 3.06 -1.61 13.19
CA VAL A 105 2.61 -1.22 14.53
C VAL A 105 1.32 -0.42 14.38
N VAL A 106 0.22 -0.95 14.91
CA VAL A 106 -1.11 -0.37 14.80
C VAL A 106 -1.54 0.24 16.12
N ARG A 107 -2.11 1.44 16.07
CA ARG A 107 -2.77 2.06 17.22
C ARG A 107 -4.13 1.43 17.50
N THR A 108 -4.28 0.82 18.67
CA THR A 108 -5.55 0.20 19.09
C THR A 108 -6.47 1.14 19.84
N ASP A 109 -5.97 2.26 20.36
CA ASP A 109 -6.73 3.31 21.04
C ASP A 109 -7.78 3.98 20.13
N LEU A 110 -7.54 3.95 18.83
CA LEU A 110 -8.40 4.56 17.82
C LEU A 110 -9.67 3.78 17.49
N GLY A 111 -9.84 2.56 18.01
CA GLY A 111 -11.05 1.76 17.79
C GLY A 111 -11.36 1.44 16.32
N MET A 112 -10.34 1.36 15.45
CA MET A 112 -10.52 1.13 14.02
C MET A 112 -11.26 -0.19 13.73
N THR A 113 -12.22 -0.15 12.80
CA THR A 113 -12.82 -1.38 12.27
C THR A 113 -11.78 -2.23 11.54
N LYS A 114 -11.98 -3.55 11.51
CA LYS A 114 -11.04 -4.50 10.88
C LYS A 114 -10.70 -4.14 9.43
N GLY A 115 -11.70 -3.68 8.66
CA GLY A 115 -11.50 -3.26 7.27
C GLY A 115 -10.62 -2.01 7.14
N LYS A 116 -10.87 -0.99 7.97
CA LYS A 116 -10.05 0.23 7.97
C LYS A 116 -8.62 -0.06 8.43
N LEU A 117 -8.47 -0.88 9.47
CA LEU A 117 -7.17 -1.31 9.98
C LEU A 117 -6.35 -1.99 8.88
N ALA A 118 -6.95 -2.94 8.16
CA ALA A 118 -6.29 -3.65 7.06
C ALA A 118 -5.85 -2.68 5.94
N ALA A 119 -6.72 -1.74 5.55
CA ALA A 119 -6.38 -0.74 4.54
C ALA A 119 -5.20 0.14 4.97
N GLN A 120 -5.18 0.61 6.23
CA GLN A 120 -4.07 1.42 6.75
C GLN A 120 -2.76 0.63 6.84
N CYS A 121 -2.82 -0.65 7.22
CA CYS A 121 -1.67 -1.55 7.19
C CYS A 121 -1.09 -1.69 5.77
N CYS A 122 -1.96 -1.83 4.75
CA CYS A 122 -1.54 -1.88 3.35
C CYS A 122 -0.89 -0.56 2.91
N HIS A 123 -1.47 0.59 3.26
CA HIS A 123 -0.89 1.89 2.95
C HIS A 123 0.51 2.05 3.56
N ALA A 124 0.67 1.69 4.84
CA ALA A 124 1.95 1.76 5.54
C ALA A 124 3.00 0.85 4.88
N ALA A 125 2.62 -0.39 4.55
CA ALA A 125 3.50 -1.34 3.88
C ALA A 125 3.95 -0.85 2.49
N VAL A 126 3.04 -0.31 1.69
CA VAL A 126 3.35 0.24 0.36
C VAL A 126 4.28 1.45 0.47
N ALA A 127 4.03 2.35 1.43
CA ALA A 127 4.90 3.49 1.69
C ALA A 127 6.33 3.04 2.04
N ALA A 128 6.46 2.10 2.99
CA ALA A 128 7.75 1.55 3.39
C ALA A 128 8.49 0.84 2.25
N VAL A 129 7.80 0.02 1.44
CA VAL A 129 8.39 -0.62 0.25
C VAL A 129 8.82 0.41 -0.79
N SER A 130 8.02 1.46 -1.03
CA SER A 130 8.35 2.54 -1.95
C SER A 130 9.63 3.27 -1.52
N THR A 131 9.75 3.56 -0.23
CA THR A 131 10.97 4.14 0.36
C THR A 131 12.15 3.17 0.26
N ALA A 132 11.95 1.87 0.53
CA ALA A 132 12.99 0.84 0.45
C ALA A 132 13.53 0.66 -0.96
N ARG A 133 12.67 0.72 -1.97
CA ARG A 133 13.05 0.62 -3.36
C ARG A 133 14.04 1.72 -3.77
N ARG A 134 13.92 2.91 -3.18
CA ARG A 134 14.83 4.04 -3.44
C ARG A 134 16.08 4.03 -2.56
N ARG A 135 15.97 3.63 -1.30
CA ARG A 135 17.06 3.78 -0.30
C ARG A 135 17.92 2.53 -0.11
N CYS A 136 17.32 1.33 -0.20
CA CYS A 136 18.00 0.06 0.06
C CYS A 136 17.44 -1.07 -0.83
N PRO A 137 17.67 -1.02 -2.16
CA PRO A 137 17.10 -1.98 -3.10
C PRO A 137 17.53 -3.43 -2.81
N GLU A 138 18.75 -3.68 -2.35
CA GLU A 138 19.23 -5.03 -2.02
C GLU A 138 18.52 -5.63 -0.80
N THR A 139 18.31 -4.84 0.25
CA THR A 139 17.51 -5.21 1.42
C THR A 139 16.07 -5.56 1.00
N LEU A 140 15.48 -4.77 0.10
CA LEU A 140 14.16 -5.02 -0.44
C LEU A 140 14.11 -6.32 -1.27
N ARG A 141 15.08 -6.56 -2.16
CA ARG A 141 15.17 -7.81 -2.95
C ARG A 141 15.23 -9.03 -2.04
N ARG A 142 16.08 -8.98 -0.99
CA ARG A 142 16.21 -10.06 -0.02
C ARG A 142 14.90 -10.31 0.72
N TYR A 143 14.28 -9.25 1.23
CA TYR A 143 12.96 -9.33 1.87
C TYR A 143 11.91 -9.98 0.96
N GLN A 144 11.86 -9.59 -0.32
CA GLN A 144 10.92 -10.16 -1.28
C GLN A 144 11.21 -11.63 -1.61
N ARG A 145 12.49 -12.02 -1.77
CA ARG A 145 12.90 -13.41 -1.99
C ARG A 145 12.55 -14.33 -0.82
N HIS A 146 12.53 -13.79 0.40
CA HIS A 146 12.14 -14.53 1.61
C HIS A 146 10.65 -14.32 1.98
N GLY A 147 9.77 -14.19 0.99
CA GLY A 147 8.32 -14.20 1.19
C GLY A 147 7.70 -12.89 1.72
N ALA A 148 8.50 -11.84 1.87
CA ALA A 148 8.04 -10.52 2.32
C ALA A 148 7.22 -10.57 3.62
N ALA A 149 7.78 -11.19 4.66
CA ALA A 149 7.12 -11.40 5.95
C ALA A 149 6.68 -10.10 6.64
N LYS A 150 5.40 -10.02 7.00
CA LYS A 150 4.80 -8.86 7.70
C LYS A 150 4.22 -9.32 9.03
N VAL A 151 4.58 -8.64 10.12
CA VAL A 151 4.06 -8.92 11.46
C VAL A 151 3.27 -7.71 11.96
N ALA A 152 2.02 -7.92 12.34
CA ALA A 152 1.17 -6.88 12.90
C ALA A 152 1.31 -6.85 14.44
N LEU A 153 1.70 -5.71 14.98
CA LEU A 153 1.84 -5.44 16.41
C LEU A 153 0.90 -4.32 16.82
N LYS A 154 0.62 -4.21 18.12
CA LYS A 154 -0.19 -3.12 18.67
C LYS A 154 0.61 -2.18 19.56
N CYS A 155 0.24 -0.92 19.51
CA CYS A 155 0.62 0.13 20.45
C CYS A 155 -0.64 0.82 20.99
N SER A 156 -0.49 1.45 22.14
CA SER A 156 -1.60 1.99 22.93
C SER A 156 -1.80 3.49 22.78
N SER A 157 -0.84 4.20 22.18
CA SER A 157 -0.88 5.66 22.06
C SER A 157 -0.12 6.18 20.83
N GLU A 158 -0.40 7.43 20.46
CA GLU A 158 0.38 8.12 19.42
C GLU A 158 1.83 8.38 19.83
N GLU A 159 2.04 8.69 21.10
CA GLU A 159 3.35 9.00 21.67
C GLU A 159 4.27 7.78 21.59
N GLU A 160 3.75 6.59 21.91
CA GLU A 160 4.46 5.32 21.76
C GLU A 160 4.82 5.07 20.29
N LEU A 161 3.88 5.27 19.37
CA LEU A 161 4.10 5.12 17.93
C LEU A 161 5.21 6.07 17.43
N LEU A 162 5.20 7.33 17.86
CA LEU A 162 6.22 8.32 17.50
C LEU A 162 7.59 8.02 18.10
N THR A 163 7.62 7.49 19.32
CA THR A 163 8.85 7.05 19.97
C THR A 163 9.50 5.92 19.18
N LEU A 164 8.72 4.91 18.78
CA LEU A 164 9.18 3.81 17.93
C LEU A 164 9.66 4.31 16.55
N TYR A 165 8.94 5.28 15.96
CA TYR A 165 9.35 5.91 14.71
C TYR A 165 10.72 6.60 14.84
N ALA A 166 10.91 7.41 15.88
CA ALA A 166 12.18 8.10 16.13
C ALA A 166 13.33 7.11 16.37
N GLN A 167 13.10 6.07 17.18
CA GLN A 167 14.06 5.00 17.42
C GLN A 167 14.47 4.30 16.12
N ALA A 168 13.50 3.91 15.29
CA ALA A 168 13.77 3.25 14.01
C ALA A 168 14.57 4.13 13.04
N ARG A 169 14.21 5.42 12.95
CA ARG A 169 14.95 6.40 12.12
C ARG A 169 16.38 6.61 12.63
N SER A 170 16.58 6.67 13.95
CA SER A 170 17.91 6.83 14.56
C SER A 170 18.80 5.60 14.33
N ALA A 171 18.21 4.41 14.28
CA ALA A 171 18.89 3.15 13.95
C ALA A 171 19.15 2.97 12.44
N GLY A 172 18.82 3.96 11.61
CA GLY A 172 18.99 3.91 10.15
C GLY A 172 17.97 3.02 9.42
N LEU A 173 16.92 2.57 10.10
CA LEU A 173 15.87 1.74 9.51
C LEU A 173 14.88 2.59 8.71
N ILE A 174 14.20 1.92 7.78
CA ILE A 174 13.02 2.50 7.13
C ILE A 174 11.87 2.48 8.13
N ALA A 175 11.27 3.64 8.30
CA ALA A 175 10.11 3.83 9.12
C ALA A 175 9.19 4.82 8.40
N GLU A 176 7.93 4.46 8.20
CA GLU A 176 6.90 5.27 7.54
C GLU A 176 5.60 5.12 8.32
N TYR A 177 4.98 6.21 8.71
CA TYR A 177 3.66 6.18 9.36
C TYR A 177 2.58 6.70 8.42
N ILE A 178 1.33 6.33 8.67
CA ILE A 178 0.17 6.80 7.90
C ILE A 178 -0.73 7.68 8.76
N GLU A 179 -1.07 8.84 8.23
CA GLU A 179 -2.04 9.77 8.80
C GLU A 179 -3.43 9.50 8.20
N ASP A 180 -4.45 9.48 9.05
CA ASP A 180 -5.83 9.38 8.56
C ASP A 180 -6.28 10.74 8.00
N ALA A 181 -6.76 10.73 6.75
CA ALA A 181 -7.18 11.93 6.03
C ALA A 181 -8.54 12.51 6.52
N GLY A 182 -8.98 12.18 7.75
CA GLY A 182 -10.18 12.77 8.36
C GLY A 182 -11.51 12.30 7.79
N ARG A 183 -11.56 11.21 7.01
CA ARG A 183 -12.81 10.71 6.40
C ARG A 183 -13.65 9.80 7.33
N THR A 184 -13.30 9.75 8.62
CA THR A 184 -13.92 8.86 9.61
C THR A 184 -13.98 9.50 11.00
N GLN A 185 -14.52 8.78 11.99
CA GLN A 185 -14.70 9.16 13.40
C GLN A 185 -13.39 9.43 14.21
N ILE A 186 -12.23 9.47 13.56
CA ILE A 186 -10.93 9.72 14.18
C ILE A 186 -10.55 11.19 13.96
N PRO A 187 -9.93 11.87 14.94
CA PRO A 187 -9.45 13.24 14.75
C PRO A 187 -8.54 13.34 13.51
N GLU A 188 -8.76 14.37 12.69
CA GLU A 188 -8.00 14.60 11.47
C GLU A 188 -6.49 14.68 11.76
N GLY A 189 -5.67 14.06 10.91
CA GLY A 189 -4.20 14.05 11.09
C GLY A 189 -3.69 13.05 12.13
N SER A 190 -4.57 12.25 12.75
CA SER A 190 -4.13 11.17 13.66
C SER A 190 -3.26 10.17 12.91
N ARG A 191 -2.07 9.89 13.44
CA ARG A 191 -1.20 8.81 12.94
C ARG A 191 -1.79 7.47 13.34
N THR A 192 -1.99 6.56 12.41
CA THR A 192 -2.74 5.31 12.63
C THR A 192 -1.87 4.08 12.70
N VAL A 193 -0.97 3.93 11.73
CA VAL A 193 -0.12 2.74 11.57
C VAL A 193 1.29 3.19 11.23
N LEU A 194 2.28 2.54 11.85
CA LEU A 194 3.70 2.70 11.57
C LEU A 194 4.25 1.41 10.95
N ALA A 195 4.87 1.50 9.79
CA ALA A 195 5.65 0.43 9.20
C ALA A 195 7.13 0.62 9.53
N ILE A 196 7.79 -0.43 10.05
CA ILE A 196 9.24 -0.50 10.28
C ILE A 196 9.83 -1.63 9.44
N GLY A 197 10.89 -1.33 8.69
CA GLY A 197 11.50 -2.23 7.74
C GLY A 197 11.03 -1.99 6.29
N PRO A 198 11.38 -2.89 5.34
CA PRO A 198 12.01 -4.19 5.54
C PRO A 198 13.44 -4.08 6.06
N ALA A 199 13.80 -4.90 7.05
CA ALA A 199 15.12 -4.94 7.66
C ALA A 199 15.40 -6.31 8.28
N PRO A 200 16.67 -6.65 8.59
CA PRO A 200 17.01 -7.88 9.32
C PRO A 200 16.22 -8.03 10.62
N ILE A 201 15.72 -9.24 10.90
CA ILE A 201 14.87 -9.54 12.07
C ILE A 201 15.46 -8.96 13.37
N LYS A 202 16.75 -9.19 13.64
CA LYS A 202 17.42 -8.73 14.86
C LYS A 202 17.35 -7.21 15.06
N GLN A 203 17.46 -6.43 13.97
CA GLN A 203 17.41 -4.97 14.05
C GLN A 203 15.99 -4.47 14.31
N VAL A 204 15.00 -5.13 13.70
CA VAL A 204 13.58 -4.79 13.93
C VAL A 204 13.18 -5.14 15.36
N ASP A 205 13.55 -6.33 15.84
CA ASP A 205 13.19 -6.81 17.19
C ASP A 205 13.86 -6.06 18.32
N ALA A 206 15.05 -5.47 18.09
CA ALA A 206 15.67 -4.58 19.06
C ALA A 206 14.77 -3.39 19.42
N ILE A 207 13.88 -2.98 18.52
CA ILE A 207 12.95 -1.87 18.70
C ILE A 207 11.56 -2.40 19.08
N THR A 208 11.05 -3.40 18.38
CA THR A 208 9.64 -3.81 18.49
C THR A 208 9.39 -5.07 19.31
N GLY A 209 10.44 -5.73 19.81
CA GLY A 209 10.33 -7.05 20.46
C GLY A 209 9.50 -7.07 21.75
N HIS A 210 9.30 -5.92 22.38
CA HIS A 210 8.47 -5.77 23.59
C HIS A 210 6.98 -5.58 23.28
N LEU A 211 6.63 -5.32 22.01
CA LEU A 211 5.23 -5.08 21.61
C LEU A 211 4.47 -6.39 21.46
N LYS A 212 3.17 -6.33 21.73
CA LYS A 212 2.27 -7.48 21.60
C LYS A 212 1.76 -7.60 20.17
N LEU A 213 1.46 -8.83 19.75
CA LEU A 213 0.72 -9.08 18.51
C LEU A 213 -0.64 -8.38 18.56
N LEU A 214 -1.07 -7.84 17.41
CA LEU A 214 -2.30 -7.07 17.24
C LEU A 214 -3.54 -7.89 17.66
#